data_AF-A0A8T2Q8M5-F1
#
_entry.id   AF-A0A8T2Q8M5-F1
#
_cell.length_a   1.000
_cell.length_b   1.000
_cell.length_c   1.000
_cell.angle_alpha   90.00
_cell.angle_beta   90.00
_cell.angle_gamma   90.00
#
_symmetry.space_group_name_H-M   'P 1'
#
loop_
_entity.id
_entity.type
_entity.pdbx_description
1 polymer ?
#
loop_
_entity_poly.entity_id
_entity_poly.type
_entity_poly.pdbx_seq_one_letter_code
_entity_poly.pdbx_strand_id
1 'polypeptide(L)'
;MAAVSLHVTMLLLWLGALAGSAMEGLSIPSTSDGPFLPRTVLFDPTLQPGSDDLPHSDPRLVKRVPLIYPEQIALALSTPDAMWVSWITGDAQIGEQVIPLDPTSVSSEVHYGTESGNLTFISTGTAEVYNQIYPYEGLLNYTSGIIHHVRIQGLAENTTYYCRCGDSARFAMSDEHTFRTLPYPGPDNYPSRIAIVGDLGLTYNSSSTLDLIASNGPSLLLMLGDFSYANQYTTAGTKGASCYSCEFPNSPTRESYQPHWDAWGRFMEPLVSTIPMIVIEGNHEIEPQADNVTFAAYKARFAVPHEESGSNSQLFYSFDADGIHFIMLGGYVDYNRTGEQFFWLKSDLEKVNREVTPWLVAAWHPPWYNSYRSHYQEAECMRLEMEDLLYEHGSCI
;
A
#
# COMPACT_ATOMS: atom_id res chain seq x y z
N MET A 1 32.11 -86.37 24.05
CA MET A 1 32.18 -86.14 22.59
C MET A 1 31.16 -85.05 22.29
N ALA A 2 31.60 -83.79 22.16
CA ALA A 2 31.71 -83.04 20.90
C ALA A 2 30.33 -82.92 20.19
N ALA A 3 29.79 -81.75 19.86
CA ALA A 3 30.43 -80.54 19.34
C ALA A 3 29.63 -79.26 19.69
N VAL A 4 30.37 -78.14 19.78
CA VAL A 4 29.90 -76.77 20.03
C VAL A 4 29.61 -76.09 18.68
N SER A 5 28.50 -75.37 18.63
CA SER A 5 27.99 -74.59 17.49
C SER A 5 28.91 -73.40 17.17
N LEU A 6 29.29 -73.23 15.90
CA LEU A 6 29.97 -72.03 15.39
C LEU A 6 29.06 -71.36 14.35
N HIS A 7 28.49 -70.20 14.71
CA HIS A 7 27.89 -69.26 13.78
C HIS A 7 29.00 -68.40 13.17
N VAL A 8 29.13 -68.39 11.85
CA VAL A 8 30.08 -67.54 11.12
C VAL A 8 29.39 -66.23 10.74
N THR A 9 29.78 -65.17 11.43
CA THR A 9 29.48 -63.77 11.12
C THR A 9 30.46 -63.30 10.04
N MET A 10 29.94 -62.86 8.89
CA MET A 10 30.74 -62.24 7.84
C MET A 10 30.69 -60.72 8.01
N LEU A 11 31.75 -60.15 8.59
CA LEU A 11 31.93 -58.71 8.79
C LEU A 11 32.49 -58.11 7.48
N LEU A 12 31.69 -57.33 6.76
CA LEU A 12 32.15 -56.50 5.65
C LEU A 12 32.51 -55.11 6.20
N LEU A 13 33.81 -54.84 6.27
CA LEU A 13 34.39 -53.52 6.52
C LEU A 13 34.12 -52.61 5.32
N TRP A 14 33.18 -51.67 5.46
CA TRP A 14 33.11 -50.49 4.61
C TRP A 14 33.77 -49.32 5.34
N LEU A 15 34.98 -48.97 4.89
CA LEU A 15 35.63 -47.70 5.19
C LEU A 15 34.89 -46.59 4.43
N GLY A 16 33.83 -46.06 5.05
CA GLY A 16 33.22 -44.80 4.64
C GLY A 16 34.08 -43.65 5.16
N ALA A 17 34.71 -42.92 4.26
CA ALA A 17 35.37 -41.66 4.56
C ALA A 17 34.35 -40.69 5.17
N LEU A 18 34.48 -40.40 6.47
CA LEU A 18 33.83 -39.26 7.10
C LEU A 18 34.49 -37.99 6.56
N ALA A 19 34.00 -37.51 5.43
CA ALA A 19 34.10 -36.09 5.10
C ALA A 19 33.16 -35.36 6.08
N GLY A 20 33.68 -35.02 7.25
CA GLY A 20 33.06 -34.05 8.12
C GLY A 20 33.05 -32.71 7.41
N SER A 21 31.96 -32.40 6.70
CA SER A 21 31.63 -31.01 6.42
C SER A 21 31.30 -30.39 7.76
N ALA A 22 32.28 -29.69 8.34
CA ALA A 22 32.00 -28.73 9.39
C ALA A 22 30.99 -27.73 8.79
N MET A 23 29.71 -27.90 9.13
CA MET A 23 28.79 -26.78 9.09
C MET A 23 29.28 -25.84 10.19
N GLU A 24 30.20 -24.94 9.83
CA GLU A 24 30.36 -23.69 10.57
C GLU A 24 28.95 -23.11 10.70
N GLY A 25 28.50 -22.92 11.93
CA GLY A 25 27.17 -22.40 12.21
C GLY A 25 27.01 -21.06 11.50
N LEU A 26 26.23 -21.05 10.42
CA LEU A 26 25.87 -19.84 9.71
C LEU A 26 24.98 -19.01 10.64
N SER A 27 25.60 -18.13 11.43
CA SER A 27 24.88 -17.06 12.12
C SER A 27 24.30 -16.13 11.07
N ILE A 28 23.02 -15.80 11.18
CA ILE A 28 22.41 -14.76 10.36
C ILE A 28 23.11 -13.45 10.73
N PRO A 29 23.71 -12.73 9.76
CA PRO A 29 24.42 -11.49 10.04
C PRO A 29 23.47 -10.42 10.60
N SER A 30 23.97 -9.59 11.52
CA SER A 30 23.21 -8.51 12.18
C SER A 30 23.86 -7.16 11.95
N THR A 31 23.09 -6.06 11.85
CA THR A 31 23.65 -4.70 11.69
C THR A 31 24.56 -4.28 12.86
N SER A 32 24.45 -4.94 14.02
CA SER A 32 25.41 -4.83 15.12
C SER A 32 26.84 -5.24 14.75
N ASP A 33 27.01 -6.03 13.70
CA ASP A 33 28.30 -6.50 13.19
C ASP A 33 28.97 -5.47 12.27
N GLY A 34 28.30 -4.34 11.99
CA GLY A 34 28.75 -3.32 11.06
C GLY A 34 28.30 -3.57 9.61
N PRO A 35 28.77 -2.76 8.64
CA PRO A 35 28.38 -2.91 7.25
C PRO A 35 28.97 -4.19 6.64
N PHE A 36 28.15 -4.92 5.89
CA PHE A 36 28.58 -6.10 5.15
C PHE A 36 29.25 -5.72 3.83
N LEU A 37 30.07 -6.64 3.30
CA LEU A 37 30.60 -6.49 1.95
C LEU A 37 29.44 -6.44 0.94
N PRO A 38 29.40 -5.43 0.04
CA PRO A 38 28.36 -5.33 -0.97
C PRO A 38 28.23 -6.61 -1.80
N ARG A 39 26.98 -7.04 -2.03
CA ARG A 39 26.64 -8.19 -2.85
C ARG A 39 25.68 -7.76 -3.95
N THR A 40 25.94 -8.24 -5.16
CA THR A 40 25.05 -8.08 -6.32
C THR A 40 24.71 -9.47 -6.82
N VAL A 41 23.42 -9.78 -6.90
CA VAL A 41 22.94 -11.01 -7.54
C VAL A 41 23.08 -10.82 -9.05
N LEU A 42 23.68 -11.79 -9.73
CA LEU A 42 23.83 -11.74 -11.18
C LEU A 42 22.45 -11.83 -11.84
N PHE A 43 22.21 -10.98 -12.84
CA PHE A 43 21.00 -11.02 -13.63
C PHE A 43 20.88 -12.38 -14.31
N ASP A 44 19.74 -13.04 -14.14
CA ASP A 44 19.41 -14.28 -14.84
C ASP A 44 18.79 -13.93 -16.21
N PRO A 45 19.52 -14.15 -17.33
CA PRO A 45 19.04 -13.80 -18.65
C PRO A 45 17.91 -14.70 -19.16
N THR A 46 17.53 -15.74 -18.41
CA THR A 46 16.41 -16.61 -18.75
C THR A 46 15.05 -16.06 -18.30
N LEU A 47 15.05 -15.03 -17.43
CA LEU A 47 13.83 -14.37 -16.98
C LEU A 47 13.18 -13.57 -18.11
N GLN A 48 11.85 -13.63 -18.18
CA GLN A 48 11.07 -12.82 -19.12
C GLN A 48 11.21 -11.33 -18.75
N PRO A 49 11.63 -10.46 -19.69
CA PRO A 49 11.64 -9.02 -19.45
C PRO A 49 10.22 -8.46 -19.39
N GLY A 50 9.94 -7.65 -18.36
CA GLY A 50 8.65 -7.00 -18.17
C GLY A 50 7.56 -7.94 -17.64
N SER A 51 6.37 -7.40 -17.48
CA SER A 51 5.17 -8.10 -17.04
C SER A 51 3.99 -7.52 -17.80
N ASP A 52 3.17 -8.38 -18.40
CA ASP A 52 1.96 -7.93 -19.08
C ASP A 52 0.88 -7.54 -18.04
N ASP A 53 0.20 -6.43 -18.30
CA ASP A 53 -0.96 -6.03 -17.52
C ASP A 53 -2.05 -7.10 -17.61
N LEU A 54 -2.76 -7.28 -16.50
CA LEU A 54 -3.95 -8.11 -16.48
C LEU A 54 -4.99 -7.52 -17.43
N PRO A 55 -5.62 -8.34 -18.30
CA PRO A 55 -6.62 -7.82 -19.23
C PRO A 55 -7.81 -7.28 -18.44
N HIS A 56 -8.41 -6.16 -18.88
CA HIS A 56 -9.58 -5.57 -18.20
C HIS A 56 -10.80 -6.51 -18.09
N SER A 57 -10.82 -7.60 -18.88
CA SER A 57 -11.82 -8.67 -18.80
C SER A 57 -11.50 -9.73 -17.73
N ASP A 58 -10.35 -9.65 -17.06
CA ASP A 58 -9.99 -10.55 -15.97
C ASP A 58 -11.08 -10.45 -14.89
N PRO A 59 -11.67 -11.58 -14.46
CA PRO A 59 -12.77 -11.57 -13.49
C PRO A 59 -12.46 -10.83 -12.20
N ARG A 60 -11.19 -10.70 -11.80
CA ARG A 60 -10.78 -10.00 -10.57
C ARG A 60 -10.90 -8.47 -10.68
N LEU A 61 -10.94 -7.94 -11.91
CA LEU A 61 -10.94 -6.50 -12.20
C LEU A 61 -12.33 -5.96 -12.50
N VAL A 62 -13.26 -6.83 -12.90
CA VAL A 62 -14.62 -6.43 -13.25
C VAL A 62 -15.46 -6.18 -12.01
N LYS A 63 -16.37 -5.21 -12.11
CA LYS A 63 -17.37 -4.95 -11.07
C LYS A 63 -18.26 -6.18 -10.89
N ARG A 64 -18.46 -6.59 -9.62
CA ARG A 64 -19.25 -7.78 -9.26
C ARG A 64 -20.48 -7.46 -8.40
N VAL A 65 -20.71 -6.19 -8.12
CA VAL A 65 -21.80 -5.72 -7.27
C VAL A 65 -22.79 -4.85 -8.06
N PRO A 66 -24.07 -4.79 -7.67
CA PRO A 66 -25.02 -3.85 -8.26
C PRO A 66 -24.60 -2.40 -8.06
N LEU A 67 -25.16 -1.48 -8.86
CA LEU A 67 -24.72 -0.09 -8.96
C LEU A 67 -24.41 0.60 -7.61
N ILE A 68 -25.33 0.52 -6.66
CA ILE A 68 -25.26 1.25 -5.38
C ILE A 68 -24.56 0.45 -4.25
N TYR A 69 -24.11 -0.77 -4.52
CA TYR A 69 -23.44 -1.60 -3.52
C TYR A 69 -21.96 -1.25 -3.43
N PRO A 70 -21.34 -1.37 -2.25
CA PRO A 70 -19.91 -1.14 -2.07
C PRO A 70 -19.03 -2.06 -2.92
N GLU A 71 -17.97 -1.50 -3.47
CA GLU A 71 -16.81 -2.18 -4.04
C GLU A 71 -15.53 -1.45 -3.63
N GLN A 72 -14.38 -2.05 -3.92
CA GLN A 72 -13.05 -1.48 -3.63
C GLN A 72 -12.89 -1.17 -2.13
N ILE A 73 -13.41 -2.06 -1.28
CA ILE A 73 -13.41 -1.88 0.17
C ILE A 73 -11.97 -1.96 0.69
N ALA A 74 -11.56 -0.92 1.42
CA ALA A 74 -10.22 -0.79 1.96
C ALA A 74 -10.22 -0.27 3.40
N LEU A 75 -9.28 -0.79 4.18
CA LEU A 75 -9.00 -0.36 5.56
C LEU A 75 -7.72 0.47 5.61
N ALA A 76 -7.68 1.48 6.47
CA ALA A 76 -6.47 2.24 6.78
C ALA A 76 -6.41 2.59 8.27
N LEU A 77 -5.22 2.60 8.85
CA LEU A 77 -5.04 3.00 10.25
C LEU A 77 -5.35 4.50 10.43
N SER A 78 -5.79 4.85 11.63
CA SER A 78 -5.99 6.22 12.10
C SER A 78 -5.15 6.44 13.36
N THR A 79 -5.76 6.88 14.47
CA THR A 79 -5.22 6.72 15.81
C THR A 79 -5.28 5.25 16.27
N PRO A 80 -4.54 4.85 17.31
CA PRO A 80 -4.53 3.45 17.76
C PRO A 80 -5.91 2.85 18.14
N ASP A 81 -6.88 3.70 18.47
CA ASP A 81 -8.26 3.34 18.80
C ASP A 81 -9.24 3.56 17.62
N ALA A 82 -8.74 3.79 16.41
CA ALA A 82 -9.56 4.13 15.27
C ALA A 82 -9.11 3.45 13.96
N MET A 83 -10.06 3.23 13.07
CA MET A 83 -9.85 2.62 11.76
C MET A 83 -10.67 3.37 10.71
N TRP A 84 -10.07 3.67 9.57
CA TRP A 84 -10.78 4.13 8.40
C TRP A 84 -11.29 2.93 7.60
N VAL A 85 -12.55 3.01 7.18
CA VAL A 85 -13.15 2.10 6.20
C VAL A 85 -13.57 2.94 5.00
N SER A 86 -13.06 2.59 3.84
CA SER A 86 -13.32 3.28 2.58
C SER A 86 -13.88 2.34 1.54
N TRP A 87 -14.74 2.83 0.66
CA TRP A 87 -15.29 2.05 -0.46
C TRP A 87 -15.83 2.98 -1.54
N ILE A 88 -16.20 2.42 -2.69
CA ILE A 88 -16.83 3.13 -3.80
C ILE A 88 -18.21 2.56 -4.06
N THR A 89 -19.18 3.43 -4.36
CA THR A 89 -20.49 3.06 -4.91
C THR A 89 -20.74 3.77 -6.24
N GLY A 90 -21.63 3.26 -7.07
CA GLY A 90 -21.90 3.79 -8.40
C GLY A 90 -20.89 3.34 -9.46
N ASP A 91 -21.17 3.70 -10.70
CA ASP A 91 -20.30 3.43 -11.84
C ASP A 91 -19.55 4.71 -12.20
N ALA A 92 -18.24 4.59 -12.37
CA ALA A 92 -17.45 5.64 -12.97
C ALA A 92 -17.86 5.86 -14.44
N GLN A 93 -17.67 7.06 -14.95
CA GLN A 93 -17.95 7.40 -16.35
C GLN A 93 -16.66 7.80 -17.04
N ILE A 94 -16.52 7.38 -18.31
CA ILE A 94 -15.46 7.82 -19.20
C ILE A 94 -16.05 8.23 -20.55
N GLY A 95 -15.61 9.37 -21.07
CA GLY A 95 -16.12 9.89 -22.33
C GLY A 95 -15.77 11.36 -22.54
N GLU A 96 -16.14 11.92 -23.69
CA GLU A 96 -15.92 13.35 -23.99
C GLU A 96 -16.63 14.26 -22.98
N GLN A 97 -17.83 13.86 -22.54
CA GLN A 97 -18.60 14.52 -21.51
C GLN A 97 -18.92 13.53 -20.40
N VAL A 98 -18.61 13.91 -19.17
CA VAL A 98 -18.93 13.15 -17.96
C VAL A 98 -19.76 14.01 -17.03
N ILE A 99 -20.69 13.39 -16.31
CA ILE A 99 -21.56 14.09 -15.34
C ILE A 99 -21.21 13.54 -13.97
N PRO A 100 -20.51 14.29 -13.10
CA PRO A 100 -20.17 13.82 -11.77
C PRO A 100 -21.42 13.41 -10.99
N LEU A 101 -21.33 12.27 -10.29
CA LEU A 101 -22.41 11.82 -9.42
C LEU A 101 -22.56 12.79 -8.23
N ASP A 102 -23.77 12.90 -7.69
CA ASP A 102 -24.01 13.63 -6.45
C ASP A 102 -23.58 12.77 -5.25
N PRO A 103 -22.50 13.11 -4.54
CA PRO A 103 -22.01 12.29 -3.43
C PRO A 103 -22.99 12.27 -2.25
N THR A 104 -23.93 13.21 -2.16
CA THR A 104 -24.97 13.22 -1.11
C THR A 104 -26.11 12.25 -1.39
N SER A 105 -26.13 11.63 -2.58
CA SER A 105 -27.21 10.72 -2.98
C SER A 105 -27.15 9.34 -2.31
N VAL A 106 -26.00 8.96 -1.75
CA VAL A 106 -25.78 7.67 -1.06
C VAL A 106 -25.16 7.95 0.30
N SER A 107 -25.66 7.33 1.37
CA SER A 107 -25.09 7.53 2.71
C SER A 107 -23.75 6.78 2.89
N SER A 108 -22.91 7.30 3.77
CA SER A 108 -21.64 6.67 4.17
C SER A 108 -21.77 6.11 5.58
N GLU A 109 -22.22 4.86 5.71
CA GLU A 109 -22.43 4.19 6.99
C GLU A 109 -21.53 2.96 7.14
N VAL A 110 -21.00 2.74 8.35
CA VAL A 110 -20.38 1.48 8.74
C VAL A 110 -21.07 0.95 9.99
N HIS A 111 -21.66 -0.22 9.86
CA HIS A 111 -22.22 -0.99 10.96
C HIS A 111 -21.15 -1.96 11.46
N TYR A 112 -20.87 -1.99 12.75
CA TYR A 112 -19.80 -2.82 13.30
C TYR A 112 -20.09 -3.37 14.69
N GLY A 113 -19.36 -4.40 15.08
CA GLY A 113 -19.45 -5.06 16.38
C GLY A 113 -18.35 -6.11 16.58
N THR A 114 -18.27 -6.69 17.77
CA THR A 114 -17.27 -7.73 18.11
C THR A 114 -17.80 -9.15 17.89
N GLU A 115 -19.05 -9.28 17.43
CA GLU A 115 -19.72 -10.55 17.19
C GLU A 115 -20.31 -10.57 15.77
N SER A 116 -19.99 -11.61 14.99
CA SER A 116 -20.52 -11.80 13.63
C SER A 116 -22.05 -11.79 13.62
N GLY A 117 -22.64 -11.06 12.68
CA GLY A 117 -24.09 -10.88 12.56
C GLY A 117 -24.75 -9.98 13.62
N ASN A 118 -23.99 -9.49 14.62
CA ASN A 118 -24.49 -8.63 15.70
C ASN A 118 -23.78 -7.27 15.68
N LEU A 119 -24.10 -6.46 14.66
CA LEU A 119 -23.46 -5.17 14.37
C LEU A 119 -24.24 -4.01 15.02
N THR A 120 -24.05 -3.81 16.32
CA THR A 120 -24.85 -2.86 17.13
C THR A 120 -24.40 -1.41 17.04
N PHE A 121 -23.16 -1.16 16.61
CA PHE A 121 -22.60 0.18 16.49
C PHE A 121 -22.68 0.67 15.05
N ILE A 122 -22.90 1.98 14.89
CA ILE A 122 -22.96 2.63 13.59
C ILE A 122 -22.07 3.87 13.64
N SER A 123 -21.18 3.99 12.67
CA SER A 123 -20.41 5.22 12.39
C SER A 123 -20.82 5.75 11.03
N THR A 124 -20.88 7.08 10.90
CA THR A 124 -21.15 7.77 9.63
C THR A 124 -19.92 8.55 9.19
N GLY A 125 -19.77 8.80 7.90
CA GLY A 125 -18.64 9.55 7.36
C GLY A 125 -19.01 10.44 6.18
N THR A 126 -18.02 10.69 5.33
CA THR A 126 -18.13 11.60 4.18
C THR A 126 -18.20 10.82 2.87
N ALA A 127 -18.60 11.52 1.82
CA ALA A 127 -18.59 11.02 0.45
C ALA A 127 -18.11 12.12 -0.50
N GLU A 128 -17.39 11.73 -1.55
CA GLU A 128 -16.91 12.64 -2.58
C GLU A 128 -16.83 11.95 -3.95
N VAL A 129 -16.56 12.75 -4.98
CA VAL A 129 -16.25 12.30 -6.34
C VAL A 129 -15.06 13.11 -6.83
N TYR A 130 -14.19 12.48 -7.63
CA TYR A 130 -13.14 13.21 -8.34
C TYR A 130 -13.31 13.07 -9.84
N ASN A 131 -12.67 13.99 -10.56
CA ASN A 131 -12.67 14.02 -12.01
C ASN A 131 -11.22 13.99 -12.53
N GLN A 132 -11.04 13.45 -13.72
CA GLN A 132 -9.84 13.59 -14.53
C GLN A 132 -10.23 14.24 -15.85
N ILE A 133 -9.92 15.54 -16.00
CA ILE A 133 -10.41 16.38 -17.09
C ILE A 133 -9.26 16.82 -18.00
N TYR A 134 -9.41 16.60 -19.30
CA TYR A 134 -8.44 16.98 -20.32
C TYR A 134 -9.01 18.02 -21.29
N PRO A 135 -8.45 19.24 -21.35
CA PRO A 135 -8.95 20.30 -22.23
C PRO A 135 -8.38 20.19 -23.66
N TYR A 136 -8.30 18.96 -24.19
CA TYR A 136 -7.71 18.67 -25.50
C TYR A 136 -8.70 17.85 -26.34
N GLU A 137 -8.84 18.22 -27.61
CA GLU A 137 -9.69 17.48 -28.55
C GLU A 137 -9.21 16.03 -28.70
N GLY A 138 -10.16 15.08 -28.62
CA GLY A 138 -9.88 13.65 -28.77
C GLY A 138 -9.46 12.92 -27.48
N LEU A 139 -9.18 13.64 -26.39
CA LEU A 139 -8.95 13.02 -25.08
C LEU A 139 -10.29 12.83 -24.35
N LEU A 140 -10.41 11.73 -23.61
CA LEU A 140 -11.61 11.38 -22.85
C LEU A 140 -11.46 11.84 -21.40
N ASN A 141 -12.54 12.39 -20.86
CA ASN A 141 -12.67 12.76 -19.46
C ASN A 141 -13.15 11.58 -18.63
N TYR A 142 -12.90 11.63 -17.32
CA TYR A 142 -13.38 10.64 -16.36
C TYR A 142 -14.00 11.32 -15.14
N THR A 143 -15.05 10.70 -14.58
CA THR A 143 -15.55 11.00 -13.23
C THR A 143 -15.74 9.68 -12.48
N SER A 144 -15.37 9.67 -11.20
CA SER A 144 -15.40 8.46 -10.37
C SER A 144 -16.83 8.02 -10.02
N GLY A 145 -16.94 6.81 -9.47
CA GLY A 145 -18.04 6.50 -8.55
C GLY A 145 -17.99 7.42 -7.31
N ILE A 146 -19.00 7.33 -6.45
CA ILE A 146 -19.01 8.01 -5.16
C ILE A 146 -18.06 7.27 -4.23
N ILE A 147 -17.03 7.97 -3.75
CA ILE A 147 -16.03 7.44 -2.82
C ILE A 147 -16.44 7.82 -1.41
N HIS A 148 -16.41 6.86 -0.49
CA HIS A 148 -16.86 7.01 0.87
C HIS A 148 -15.70 6.79 1.84
N HIS A 149 -15.63 7.61 2.88
CA HIS A 149 -14.66 7.45 3.97
C HIS A 149 -15.38 7.54 5.32
N VAL A 150 -15.30 6.48 6.12
CA VAL A 150 -15.87 6.43 7.47
C VAL A 150 -14.77 6.10 8.47
N ARG A 151 -14.58 6.98 9.45
CA ARG A 151 -13.70 6.75 10.59
C ARG A 151 -14.49 6.11 11.73
N ILE A 152 -14.12 4.88 12.09
CA ILE A 152 -14.61 4.22 13.30
C ILE A 152 -13.67 4.58 14.44
N GLN A 153 -14.20 5.03 15.58
CA GLN A 153 -13.42 5.49 16.73
C GLN A 153 -13.80 4.75 18.01
N GLY A 154 -12.94 4.79 19.03
CA GLY A 154 -13.19 4.14 20.31
C GLY A 154 -13.14 2.62 20.23
N LEU A 155 -12.38 2.08 19.28
CA LEU A 155 -12.14 0.66 19.14
C LEU A 155 -11.22 0.19 20.27
N ALA A 156 -11.53 -0.98 20.84
CA ALA A 156 -10.64 -1.64 21.77
C ALA A 156 -9.40 -2.16 21.02
N GLU A 157 -8.23 -2.08 21.66
CA GLU A 157 -6.98 -2.63 21.12
C GLU A 157 -7.06 -4.15 20.95
N ASN A 158 -6.24 -4.70 20.06
CA ASN A 158 -6.08 -6.15 19.87
C ASN A 158 -7.39 -6.94 19.71
N THR A 159 -8.42 -6.32 19.14
CA THR A 159 -9.80 -6.83 19.12
C THR A 159 -10.26 -7.05 17.70
N THR A 160 -10.92 -8.19 17.47
CA THR A 160 -11.54 -8.49 16.17
C THR A 160 -12.89 -7.81 16.07
N TYR A 161 -13.08 -7.04 15.00
CA TYR A 161 -14.33 -6.38 14.65
C TYR A 161 -14.88 -6.94 13.35
N TYR A 162 -16.18 -7.16 13.33
CA TYR A 162 -16.97 -7.46 12.14
C TYR A 162 -17.63 -6.17 11.68
N CYS A 163 -17.70 -5.93 10.37
CA CYS A 163 -18.32 -4.72 9.84
C CYS A 163 -19.02 -4.94 8.50
N ARG A 164 -19.97 -4.06 8.21
CA ARG A 164 -20.58 -3.85 6.89
C ARG A 164 -20.58 -2.37 6.59
N CYS A 165 -20.23 -1.99 5.37
CA CYS A 165 -20.28 -0.61 4.91
C CYS A 165 -21.37 -0.41 3.85
N GLY A 166 -21.82 0.82 3.61
CA GLY A 166 -22.76 1.16 2.55
C GLY A 166 -23.87 2.11 3.00
N ASP A 167 -25.06 1.93 2.42
CA ASP A 167 -26.26 2.72 2.70
C ASP A 167 -27.40 1.81 3.17
N SER A 168 -27.67 1.82 4.48
CA SER A 168 -28.66 0.94 5.09
C SER A 168 -30.10 1.34 4.71
N ALA A 169 -30.36 2.62 4.45
CA ALA A 169 -31.68 3.13 4.05
C ALA A 169 -32.07 2.64 2.64
N ARG A 170 -31.09 2.32 1.80
CA ARG A 170 -31.28 1.76 0.46
C ARG A 170 -31.10 0.24 0.38
N PHE A 171 -30.91 -0.44 1.51
CA PHE A 171 -30.57 -1.87 1.59
C PHE A 171 -29.30 -2.24 0.79
N ALA A 172 -28.37 -1.28 0.65
CA ALA A 172 -27.16 -1.39 -0.15
C ALA A 172 -25.92 -1.46 0.75
N MET A 173 -25.89 -2.50 1.59
CA MET A 173 -24.75 -2.80 2.47
C MET A 173 -23.87 -3.87 1.85
N SER A 174 -22.57 -3.83 2.13
CA SER A 174 -21.62 -4.90 1.80
C SER A 174 -21.97 -6.21 2.49
N ASP A 175 -21.31 -7.28 2.05
CA ASP A 175 -21.15 -8.47 2.87
C ASP A 175 -20.37 -8.14 4.15
N GLU A 176 -20.39 -9.06 5.13
CA GLU A 176 -19.65 -8.86 6.37
C GLU A 176 -18.15 -9.06 6.16
N HIS A 177 -17.37 -8.04 6.53
CA HIS A 177 -15.91 -8.07 6.56
C HIS A 177 -15.43 -8.19 8.01
N THR A 178 -14.15 -8.51 8.18
CA THR A 178 -13.53 -8.64 9.49
C THR A 178 -12.14 -8.04 9.49
N PHE A 179 -11.81 -7.28 10.54
CA PHE A 179 -10.47 -6.77 10.77
C PHE A 179 -10.11 -6.89 12.25
N ARG A 180 -8.82 -6.73 12.56
CA ARG A 180 -8.32 -6.73 13.93
C ARG A 180 -7.55 -5.45 14.20
N THR A 181 -7.89 -4.75 15.27
CA THR A 181 -7.12 -3.60 15.73
C THR A 181 -5.77 -4.04 16.27
N LEU A 182 -4.77 -3.16 16.15
CA LEU A 182 -3.46 -3.37 16.75
C LEU A 182 -3.53 -3.15 18.27
N PRO A 183 -2.60 -3.73 19.05
CA PRO A 183 -2.30 -3.23 20.40
C PRO A 183 -2.07 -1.71 20.44
N TYR A 184 -2.20 -1.12 21.63
CA TYR A 184 -1.78 0.26 21.83
C TYR A 184 -0.25 0.40 21.79
N PRO A 185 0.26 1.59 21.44
CA PRO A 185 1.68 1.86 21.43
C PRO A 185 2.36 1.51 22.74
N GLY A 186 3.44 0.75 22.63
CA GLY A 186 4.21 0.29 23.77
C GLY A 186 5.51 -0.35 23.32
N PRO A 187 6.57 -0.29 24.15
CA PRO A 187 7.93 -0.64 23.73
C PRO A 187 8.13 -2.14 23.44
N ASP A 188 7.19 -2.98 23.88
CA ASP A 188 7.21 -4.43 23.69
C ASP A 188 6.09 -4.94 22.76
N ASN A 189 5.29 -4.03 22.19
CA ASN A 189 4.22 -4.36 21.25
C ASN A 189 4.71 -4.10 19.83
N TYR A 190 4.51 -5.05 18.92
CA TYR A 190 4.89 -4.91 17.52
C TYR A 190 3.92 -5.65 16.60
N PRO A 191 3.65 -5.11 15.38
CA PRO A 191 2.86 -5.82 14.42
C PRO A 191 3.58 -7.11 14.06
N SER A 192 2.87 -8.24 14.02
CA SER A 192 3.50 -9.54 13.82
C SER A 192 4.35 -9.60 12.56
N ARG A 193 3.85 -8.98 11.48
CA ARG A 193 4.48 -8.82 10.18
C ARG A 193 3.96 -7.54 9.54
N ILE A 194 4.86 -6.75 8.97
CA ILE A 194 4.55 -5.57 8.16
C ILE A 194 5.01 -5.90 6.74
N ALA A 195 4.09 -5.89 5.78
CA ALA A 195 4.42 -6.00 4.38
C ALA A 195 4.73 -4.61 3.83
N ILE A 196 5.83 -4.47 3.08
CA ILE A 196 6.22 -3.22 2.43
C ILE A 196 6.37 -3.53 0.95
N VAL A 197 5.65 -2.79 0.11
CA VAL A 197 5.65 -2.93 -1.35
C VAL A 197 5.52 -1.53 -1.96
N GLY A 198 6.06 -1.34 -3.16
CA GLY A 198 5.87 -0.15 -3.99
C GLY A 198 5.80 -0.60 -5.44
N ASP A 199 5.41 0.30 -6.34
CA ASP A 199 5.48 0.04 -7.79
C ASP A 199 4.67 -1.20 -8.21
N LEU A 200 3.50 -1.40 -7.59
CA LEU A 200 2.77 -2.65 -7.68
C LEU A 200 2.21 -2.87 -9.09
N GLY A 201 1.58 -1.84 -9.68
CA GLY A 201 0.84 -1.95 -10.93
C GLY A 201 -0.24 -3.03 -10.92
N LEU A 202 -0.68 -3.42 -12.12
CA LEU A 202 -1.76 -4.39 -12.30
C LEU A 202 -1.39 -5.46 -13.32
N THR A 203 -0.38 -6.25 -13.00
CA THR A 203 0.20 -7.24 -13.90
C THR A 203 0.09 -8.68 -13.36
N TYR A 204 0.48 -9.68 -14.16
CA TYR A 204 0.60 -11.06 -13.67
C TYR A 204 1.63 -11.18 -12.52
N ASN A 205 2.73 -10.45 -12.60
CA ASN A 205 3.71 -10.40 -11.50
C ASN A 205 3.12 -9.73 -10.25
N SER A 206 2.31 -8.68 -10.42
CA SER A 206 1.58 -8.04 -9.31
C SER A 206 0.67 -9.04 -8.60
N SER A 207 0.02 -9.95 -9.33
CA SER A 207 -0.76 -11.06 -8.74
C SER A 207 0.12 -11.98 -7.89
N SER A 208 1.30 -12.34 -8.38
CA SER A 208 2.25 -13.18 -7.63
C SER A 208 2.75 -12.48 -6.37
N THR A 209 3.03 -11.18 -6.44
CA THR A 209 3.40 -10.35 -5.30
C THR A 209 2.29 -10.34 -4.24
N LEU A 210 1.03 -10.14 -4.63
CA LEU A 210 -0.09 -10.17 -3.70
C LEU A 210 -0.30 -11.56 -3.08
N ASP A 211 -0.19 -12.63 -3.86
CA ASP A 211 -0.29 -14.01 -3.35
C ASP A 211 0.78 -14.26 -2.28
N LEU A 212 2.01 -13.79 -2.51
CA LEU A 212 3.10 -13.88 -1.54
C LEU A 212 2.81 -13.05 -0.27
N ILE A 213 2.33 -11.81 -0.41
CA ILE A 213 1.94 -10.99 0.74
C ILE A 213 0.84 -11.68 1.54
N ALA A 214 -0.23 -12.10 0.90
CA ALA A 214 -1.36 -12.78 1.54
C ALA A 214 -0.93 -14.07 2.25
N SER A 215 -0.07 -14.88 1.61
CA SER A 215 0.45 -16.12 2.22
C SER A 215 1.31 -15.89 3.47
N ASN A 216 1.92 -14.70 3.59
CA ASN A 216 2.67 -14.29 4.77
C ASN A 216 1.78 -13.65 5.86
N GLY A 217 0.50 -13.40 5.61
CA GLY A 217 -0.45 -12.92 6.62
C GLY A 217 0.04 -11.71 7.44
N PRO A 218 0.33 -10.55 6.82
CA PRO A 218 0.74 -9.35 7.53
C PRO A 218 -0.40 -8.77 8.38
N SER A 219 -0.03 -8.00 9.40
CA SER A 219 -0.97 -7.20 10.20
C SER A 219 -1.13 -5.78 9.66
N LEU A 220 -0.20 -5.34 8.80
CA LEU A 220 -0.16 -4.02 8.18
C LEU A 220 0.51 -4.12 6.80
N LEU A 221 -0.02 -3.37 5.82
CA LEU A 221 0.57 -3.19 4.50
C LEU A 221 0.99 -1.73 4.32
N LEU A 222 2.27 -1.48 4.01
CA LEU A 222 2.78 -0.20 3.54
C LEU A 222 2.93 -0.26 2.01
N MET A 223 2.24 0.63 1.32
CA MET A 223 2.30 0.79 -0.13
C MET A 223 3.00 2.11 -0.49
N LEU A 224 4.20 2.01 -1.03
CA LEU A 224 5.14 3.11 -1.23
C LEU A 224 5.09 3.67 -2.66
N GLY A 225 3.95 4.26 -3.04
CA GLY A 225 3.76 4.93 -4.32
C GLY A 225 3.65 3.99 -5.52
N ASP A 226 3.26 4.57 -6.66
CA ASP A 226 3.14 3.92 -7.95
C ASP A 226 2.18 2.72 -7.93
N PHE A 227 0.90 3.02 -7.72
CA PHE A 227 -0.11 2.00 -7.43
C PHE A 227 -0.62 1.34 -8.70
N SER A 228 -1.37 2.10 -9.51
CA SER A 228 -2.13 1.56 -10.64
C SER A 228 -1.37 1.68 -11.95
N TYR A 229 -0.44 2.62 -12.08
CA TYR A 229 0.15 3.01 -13.37
C TYR A 229 -0.90 3.41 -14.43
N ALA A 230 -2.06 3.95 -14.02
CA ALA A 230 -3.09 4.45 -14.95
C ALA A 230 -2.54 5.48 -15.95
N ASN A 231 -1.49 6.23 -15.58
CA ASN A 231 -0.79 7.18 -16.44
C ASN A 231 0.14 6.56 -17.50
N GLN A 232 0.21 5.22 -17.60
CA GLN A 232 0.91 4.50 -18.66
C GLN A 232 -0.01 4.22 -19.86
N TYR A 233 -1.25 4.71 -19.80
CA TYR A 233 -2.26 4.55 -20.82
C TYR A 233 -2.68 5.90 -21.37
N THR A 234 -3.02 5.95 -22.66
CA THR A 234 -3.86 7.03 -23.21
C THR A 234 -5.26 6.99 -22.58
N THR A 235 -6.03 8.08 -22.65
CA THR A 235 -7.40 8.13 -22.12
C THR A 235 -8.35 7.10 -22.74
N ALA A 236 -8.01 6.54 -23.91
CA ALA A 236 -8.79 5.50 -24.58
C ALA A 236 -8.60 4.09 -23.99
N GLY A 237 -7.57 3.87 -23.16
CA GLY A 237 -7.36 2.58 -22.46
C GLY A 237 -7.02 1.38 -23.35
N THR A 238 -6.52 1.60 -24.58
CA THR A 238 -6.30 0.52 -25.55
C THR A 238 -5.17 -0.43 -25.15
N LYS A 239 -4.02 0.11 -24.72
CA LYS A 239 -2.86 -0.64 -24.26
C LYS A 239 -1.96 0.24 -23.38
N GLY A 240 -1.48 -0.32 -22.27
CA GLY A 240 -0.46 0.31 -21.45
C GLY A 240 0.92 0.29 -22.13
N ALA A 241 1.70 1.33 -21.92
CA ALA A 241 3.07 1.46 -22.40
C ALA A 241 4.05 1.31 -21.23
N SER A 242 5.12 0.53 -21.42
CA SER A 242 6.21 0.46 -20.43
C SER A 242 6.99 1.79 -20.32
N CYS A 243 6.92 2.62 -21.37
CA CYS A 243 7.42 3.98 -21.39
C CYS A 243 6.43 4.86 -22.16
N TYR A 244 5.54 5.54 -21.43
CA TYR A 244 4.55 6.44 -22.03
C TYR A 244 5.16 7.44 -23.02
N SER A 245 6.25 8.12 -22.65
CA SER A 245 6.88 9.13 -23.52
C SER A 245 7.54 8.53 -24.77
N CYS A 246 7.92 7.25 -24.72
CA CYS A 246 8.47 6.53 -25.87
C CYS A 246 7.36 6.11 -26.84
N GLU A 247 6.23 5.65 -26.32
CA GLU A 247 5.11 5.12 -27.13
C GLU A 247 4.16 6.22 -27.62
N PHE A 248 3.96 7.27 -26.82
CA PHE A 248 3.05 8.39 -27.08
C PHE A 248 3.77 9.75 -27.08
N PRO A 249 4.83 9.94 -27.90
CA PRO A 249 5.65 11.16 -27.87
C PRO A 249 4.91 12.44 -28.31
N ASN A 250 3.77 12.28 -28.98
CA ASN A 250 2.95 13.38 -29.49
C ASN A 250 1.71 13.66 -28.62
N SER A 251 1.53 12.97 -27.50
CA SER A 251 0.43 13.24 -26.59
C SER A 251 0.57 14.68 -26.04
N PRO A 252 -0.51 15.47 -26.01
CA PRO A 252 -0.43 16.88 -25.61
C PRO A 252 -0.15 17.07 -24.11
N THR A 253 -0.33 16.02 -23.31
CA THR A 253 -0.08 15.99 -21.87
C THR A 253 0.23 14.57 -21.41
N ARG A 254 0.54 14.37 -20.13
CA ARG A 254 0.55 13.02 -19.54
C ARG A 254 -0.89 12.57 -19.31
N GLU A 255 -1.42 11.75 -20.21
CA GLU A 255 -2.75 11.16 -20.06
C GLU A 255 -2.78 10.08 -18.98
N SER A 256 -3.97 9.72 -18.53
CA SER A 256 -4.22 8.57 -17.68
C SER A 256 -5.56 7.92 -17.99
N TYR A 257 -5.59 6.58 -17.98
CA TYR A 257 -6.80 5.78 -18.10
C TYR A 257 -7.33 5.43 -16.72
N GLN A 258 -8.13 6.32 -16.16
CA GLN A 258 -8.65 6.22 -14.79
C GLN A 258 -9.40 4.93 -14.43
N PRO A 259 -10.13 4.24 -15.35
CA PRO A 259 -10.71 2.93 -15.03
C PRO A 259 -9.67 1.88 -14.60
N HIS A 260 -8.38 2.09 -14.88
CA HIS A 260 -7.31 1.24 -14.37
C HIS A 260 -7.14 1.35 -12.83
N TRP A 261 -7.44 2.51 -12.23
CA TRP A 261 -7.54 2.65 -10.77
C TRP A 261 -8.69 1.83 -10.19
N ASP A 262 -9.87 1.83 -10.85
CA ASP A 262 -11.02 1.04 -10.39
C ASP A 262 -10.73 -0.46 -10.46
N ALA A 263 -10.06 -0.89 -11.53
CA ALA A 263 -9.58 -2.27 -11.67
C ALA A 263 -8.57 -2.63 -10.57
N TRP A 264 -7.62 -1.74 -10.27
CA TRP A 264 -6.63 -1.94 -9.21
C TRP A 264 -7.28 -2.03 -7.83
N GLY A 265 -8.26 -1.17 -7.52
CA GLY A 265 -9.00 -1.23 -6.25
C GLY A 265 -9.72 -2.56 -6.05
N ARG A 266 -10.39 -3.08 -7.09
CA ARG A 266 -11.08 -4.39 -7.04
C ARG A 266 -10.09 -5.55 -6.92
N PHE A 267 -8.94 -5.43 -7.57
CA PHE A 267 -7.86 -6.40 -7.47
C PHE A 267 -7.28 -6.49 -6.06
N MET A 268 -7.15 -5.35 -5.38
CA MET A 268 -6.60 -5.25 -4.02
C MET A 268 -7.61 -5.59 -2.92
N GLU A 269 -8.90 -5.37 -3.15
CA GLU A 269 -9.98 -5.52 -2.16
C GLU A 269 -9.91 -6.82 -1.32
N PRO A 270 -9.63 -8.02 -1.89
CA PRO A 270 -9.55 -9.24 -1.09
C PRO A 270 -8.49 -9.19 0.02
N LEU A 271 -7.43 -8.38 -0.15
CA LEU A 271 -6.38 -8.18 0.84
C LEU A 271 -6.73 -7.00 1.75
N VAL A 272 -7.00 -5.82 1.18
CA VAL A 272 -7.08 -4.56 1.93
C VAL A 272 -8.42 -4.34 2.62
N SER A 273 -9.43 -5.15 2.35
CA SER A 273 -10.67 -5.19 3.14
C SER A 273 -10.53 -5.92 4.49
N THR A 274 -9.39 -6.56 4.74
CA THR A 274 -9.12 -7.32 5.98
C THR A 274 -7.85 -6.89 6.71
N ILE A 275 -6.90 -6.29 5.98
CA ILE A 275 -5.62 -5.79 6.51
C ILE A 275 -5.53 -4.30 6.20
N PRO A 276 -5.23 -3.44 7.19
CA PRO A 276 -5.06 -2.02 6.93
C PRO A 276 -3.88 -1.77 5.99
N MET A 277 -4.11 -0.94 4.99
CA MET A 277 -3.12 -0.45 4.05
C MET A 277 -2.86 1.04 4.31
N ILE A 278 -1.60 1.40 4.48
CA ILE A 278 -1.14 2.79 4.55
C ILE A 278 -0.34 3.11 3.29
N VAL A 279 -0.56 4.29 2.73
CA VAL A 279 -0.16 4.63 1.36
C VAL A 279 0.60 5.94 1.30
N ILE A 280 1.67 6.02 0.52
CA ILE A 280 2.27 7.31 0.18
C ILE A 280 2.35 7.47 -1.33
N GLU A 281 2.28 8.70 -1.81
CA GLU A 281 2.27 9.01 -3.23
C GLU A 281 3.61 8.69 -3.91
N GLY A 282 3.55 8.24 -5.17
CA GLY A 282 4.68 8.14 -6.09
C GLY A 282 4.49 9.06 -7.29
N ASN A 283 5.48 9.13 -8.18
CA ASN A 283 5.37 10.02 -9.35
C ASN A 283 4.26 9.59 -10.31
N HIS A 284 3.86 8.31 -10.30
CA HIS A 284 2.78 7.87 -11.16
C HIS A 284 1.41 8.42 -10.73
N GLU A 285 1.28 8.90 -9.50
CA GLU A 285 0.04 9.50 -8.97
C GLU A 285 -0.10 10.99 -9.28
N ILE A 286 0.94 11.65 -9.81
CA ILE A 286 0.90 13.08 -10.15
C ILE A 286 -0.28 13.38 -11.09
N GLU A 287 -0.46 12.54 -12.12
CA GLU A 287 -1.58 12.54 -13.06
C GLU A 287 -2.15 13.93 -13.40
N PRO A 288 -1.34 14.81 -14.03
CA PRO A 288 -1.71 16.20 -14.26
C PRO A 288 -2.93 16.30 -15.18
N GLN A 289 -3.82 17.24 -14.87
CA GLN A 289 -5.05 17.49 -15.62
C GLN A 289 -5.34 18.99 -15.76
N ALA A 290 -6.55 19.33 -16.23
CA ALA A 290 -7.03 20.71 -16.28
C ALA A 290 -6.82 21.44 -14.94
N ASP A 291 -6.67 22.76 -15.01
CA ASP A 291 -6.49 23.64 -13.85
C ASP A 291 -5.26 23.31 -12.97
N ASN A 292 -4.24 22.66 -13.55
CA ASN A 292 -3.01 22.21 -12.87
C ASN A 292 -3.27 21.33 -11.64
N VAL A 293 -4.42 20.64 -11.61
CA VAL A 293 -4.71 19.68 -10.53
C VAL A 293 -3.82 18.46 -10.71
N THR A 294 -3.26 17.99 -9.60
CA THR A 294 -2.46 16.75 -9.50
C THR A 294 -2.94 15.91 -8.31
N PHE A 295 -2.60 14.62 -8.33
CA PHE A 295 -2.91 13.65 -7.27
C PHE A 295 -4.41 13.49 -6.98
N ALA A 296 -5.29 13.81 -7.94
CA ALA A 296 -6.74 13.79 -7.72
C ALA A 296 -7.25 12.39 -7.33
N ALA A 297 -6.82 11.36 -8.07
CA ALA A 297 -7.18 9.98 -7.78
C ALA A 297 -6.65 9.51 -6.42
N TYR A 298 -5.36 9.75 -6.13
CA TYR A 298 -4.73 9.38 -4.86
C TYR A 298 -5.47 9.99 -3.66
N LYS A 299 -5.67 11.32 -3.68
CA LYS A 299 -6.28 12.04 -2.56
C LYS A 299 -7.73 11.63 -2.32
N ALA A 300 -8.48 11.36 -3.38
CA ALA A 300 -9.88 10.98 -3.25
C ALA A 300 -10.07 9.51 -2.88
N ARG A 301 -9.16 8.60 -3.27
CA ARG A 301 -9.36 7.15 -3.09
C ARG A 301 -8.90 6.62 -1.73
N PHE A 302 -7.93 7.29 -1.10
CA PHE A 302 -7.29 6.77 0.11
C PHE A 302 -7.52 7.66 1.33
N ALA A 303 -8.07 7.07 2.38
CA ALA A 303 -8.06 7.66 3.71
C ALA A 303 -6.69 7.43 4.35
N VAL A 304 -6.09 8.51 4.86
CA VAL A 304 -4.79 8.49 5.56
C VAL A 304 -4.84 9.39 6.79
N PRO A 305 -4.09 9.07 7.86
CA PRO A 305 -4.17 9.76 9.16
C PRO A 305 -3.49 11.14 9.18
N HIS A 306 -3.69 11.96 8.16
CA HIS A 306 -3.02 13.26 8.05
C HIS A 306 -3.53 14.27 9.08
N GLU A 307 -4.84 14.40 9.26
CA GLU A 307 -5.38 15.32 10.27
C GLU A 307 -5.03 14.85 11.69
N GLU A 308 -5.06 13.53 11.93
CA GLU A 308 -4.73 12.90 13.21
C GLU A 308 -3.27 13.10 13.60
N SER A 309 -2.35 13.13 12.63
CA SER A 309 -0.94 13.47 12.83
C SER A 309 -0.64 14.96 12.79
N GLY A 310 -1.66 15.81 12.62
CA GLY A 310 -1.51 17.26 12.53
C GLY A 310 -0.84 17.74 11.23
N SER A 311 -0.82 16.91 10.20
CA SER A 311 -0.50 17.32 8.83
C SER A 311 -1.71 17.99 8.18
N ASN A 312 -1.45 18.95 7.29
CA ASN A 312 -2.47 19.60 6.46
C ASN A 312 -2.61 18.94 5.08
N SER A 313 -1.98 17.78 4.86
CA SER A 313 -1.88 17.14 3.55
C SER A 313 -1.94 15.62 3.65
N GLN A 314 -2.71 14.98 2.77
CA GLN A 314 -2.70 13.52 2.59
C GLN A 314 -1.39 12.99 1.96
N LEU A 315 -0.48 13.90 1.55
CA LEU A 315 0.77 13.58 0.85
C LEU A 315 1.98 13.51 1.79
N PHE A 316 1.79 13.77 3.09
CA PHE A 316 2.79 13.51 4.14
C PHE A 316 2.08 13.48 5.50
N TYR A 317 2.37 12.49 6.34
CA TYR A 317 1.67 12.28 7.60
C TYR A 317 2.38 11.22 8.44
N SER A 318 1.97 11.02 9.68
CA SER A 318 2.51 9.99 10.58
C SER A 318 1.41 9.15 11.23
N PHE A 319 1.79 8.02 11.83
CA PHE A 319 0.90 7.20 12.63
C PHE A 319 1.71 6.26 13.53
N ASP A 320 1.10 5.79 14.60
CA ASP A 320 1.67 4.74 15.43
C ASP A 320 1.03 3.38 15.08
N ALA A 321 1.87 2.37 14.92
CA ALA A 321 1.46 0.98 14.84
C ALA A 321 2.24 0.18 15.88
N ASP A 322 1.58 -0.10 17.01
CA ASP A 322 2.21 -0.61 18.21
C ASP A 322 3.42 0.25 18.64
N GLY A 323 4.56 -0.34 19.01
CA GLY A 323 5.79 0.34 19.41
C GLY A 323 6.60 0.99 18.28
N ILE A 324 5.96 1.28 17.14
CA ILE A 324 6.59 1.90 15.97
C ILE A 324 5.86 3.19 15.61
N HIS A 325 6.61 4.29 15.57
CA HIS A 325 6.16 5.54 14.98
C HIS A 325 6.58 5.58 13.51
N PHE A 326 5.61 5.66 12.60
CA PHE A 326 5.83 5.74 11.16
C PHE A 326 5.67 7.17 10.66
N ILE A 327 6.60 7.60 9.80
CA ILE A 327 6.56 8.88 9.10
C ILE A 327 6.48 8.60 7.60
N MET A 328 5.39 9.03 6.96
CA MET A 328 5.20 8.94 5.52
C MET A 328 5.51 10.31 4.90
N LEU A 329 6.55 10.40 4.07
CA LEU A 329 7.00 11.65 3.44
C LEU A 329 6.67 11.67 1.94
N GLY A 330 6.19 12.81 1.47
CA GLY A 330 5.89 13.06 0.06
C GLY A 330 7.16 13.43 -0.72
N GLY A 331 7.50 12.62 -1.71
CA GLY A 331 8.68 12.81 -2.56
C GLY A 331 8.46 13.77 -3.72
N TYR A 332 7.20 14.06 -4.07
CA TYR A 332 6.81 14.88 -5.23
C TYR A 332 5.97 16.10 -4.85
N VAL A 333 6.06 16.50 -3.57
CA VAL A 333 5.56 17.77 -3.03
C VAL A 333 6.71 18.57 -2.44
N ASP A 334 6.46 19.83 -2.04
CA ASP A 334 7.51 20.66 -1.45
C ASP A 334 8.04 20.05 -0.15
N TYR A 335 9.35 19.76 -0.13
CA TYR A 335 10.11 19.20 0.99
C TYR A 335 11.22 20.15 1.46
N ASN A 336 11.26 21.38 0.95
CA ASN A 336 12.26 22.37 1.34
C ASN A 336 12.16 22.68 2.84
N ARG A 337 13.28 23.00 3.50
CA ARG A 337 13.36 23.50 4.89
C ARG A 337 12.43 24.67 5.23
N THR A 338 11.94 25.40 4.24
CA THR A 338 10.96 26.49 4.41
C THR A 338 9.51 26.10 4.11
N GLY A 339 9.27 24.86 3.69
CA GLY A 339 7.98 24.35 3.27
C GLY A 339 7.19 23.69 4.41
N GLU A 340 5.89 23.52 4.19
CA GLU A 340 4.94 22.98 5.17
C GLU A 340 5.31 21.57 5.63
N GLN A 341 5.69 20.68 4.69
CA GLN A 341 6.08 19.30 5.01
C GLN A 341 7.27 19.26 5.98
N PHE A 342 8.29 20.09 5.77
CA PHE A 342 9.47 20.11 6.63
C PHE A 342 9.13 20.61 8.04
N PHE A 343 8.31 21.67 8.15
CA PHE A 343 7.87 22.18 9.44
C PHE A 343 6.98 21.18 10.19
N TRP A 344 6.08 20.50 9.48
CA TRP A 344 5.29 19.40 10.04
C TRP A 344 6.20 18.28 10.53
N LEU A 345 7.14 17.79 9.71
CA LEU A 345 8.06 16.71 10.07
C LEU A 345 8.85 17.03 11.33
N LYS A 346 9.37 18.26 11.45
CA LYS A 346 10.07 18.70 12.65
C LYS A 346 9.17 18.65 13.89
N SER A 347 7.94 19.15 13.78
CA SER A 347 6.95 19.16 14.87
C SER A 347 6.52 17.75 15.27
N ASP A 348 6.43 16.84 14.31
CA ASP A 348 6.09 15.43 14.51
C ASP A 348 7.21 14.69 15.26
N LEU A 349 8.46 14.81 14.79
CA LEU A 349 9.65 14.24 15.43
C LEU A 349 9.85 14.72 16.88
N GLU A 350 9.55 15.99 17.17
CA GLU A 350 9.61 16.55 18.53
C GLU A 350 8.60 15.91 19.51
N LYS A 351 7.53 15.27 19.00
CA LYS A 351 6.50 14.60 19.82
C LYS A 351 6.80 13.13 20.08
N VAL A 352 7.73 12.52 19.34
CA VAL A 352 8.02 11.09 19.44
C VAL A 352 8.61 10.76 20.80
N ASN A 353 7.91 9.91 21.56
CA ASN A 353 8.40 9.36 22.81
C ASN A 353 8.98 7.95 22.60
N ARG A 354 10.31 7.84 22.57
CA ARG A 354 11.03 6.57 22.34
C ARG A 354 10.87 5.53 23.46
N GLU A 355 10.33 5.91 24.62
CA GLU A 355 9.94 4.94 25.67
C GLU A 355 8.59 4.26 25.35
N VAL A 356 7.79 4.83 24.44
CA VAL A 356 6.50 4.29 23.99
C VAL A 356 6.64 3.67 22.60
N THR A 357 7.21 4.42 21.65
CA THR A 357 7.51 3.98 20.29
C THR A 357 9.02 3.97 20.06
N PRO A 358 9.74 2.93 20.54
CA PRO A 358 11.19 2.86 20.41
C PRO A 358 11.67 2.82 18.96
N TRP A 359 10.85 2.30 18.04
CA TRP A 359 11.15 2.32 16.61
C TRP A 359 10.57 3.56 15.94
N LEU A 360 11.43 4.23 15.17
CA LEU A 360 11.08 5.34 14.30
C LEU A 360 11.39 4.92 12.87
N VAL A 361 10.38 4.81 12.02
CA VAL A 361 10.52 4.33 10.64
C VAL A 361 10.00 5.40 9.70
N ALA A 362 10.81 5.81 8.73
CA ALA A 362 10.40 6.76 7.72
C ALA A 362 10.28 6.08 6.36
N ALA A 363 9.26 6.46 5.58
CA ALA A 363 9.00 5.89 4.28
C ALA A 363 8.55 6.96 3.29
N TRP A 364 9.03 6.85 2.06
CA TRP A 364 8.70 7.71 0.92
C TRP A 364 8.97 6.93 -0.36
N HIS A 365 8.53 7.47 -1.50
CA HIS A 365 8.66 6.77 -2.77
C HIS A 365 10.08 6.82 -3.37
N PRO A 366 10.68 7.99 -3.71
CA PRO A 366 11.95 8.00 -4.42
C PRO A 366 13.16 7.74 -3.50
N PRO A 367 13.95 6.68 -3.72
CA PRO A 367 15.03 6.31 -2.81
C PRO A 367 16.17 7.32 -2.81
N TRP A 368 16.68 7.64 -1.62
CA TRP A 368 17.87 8.49 -1.47
C TRP A 368 19.16 7.74 -1.83
N TYR A 369 19.25 6.47 -1.42
CA TYR A 369 20.44 5.63 -1.61
C TYR A 369 20.15 4.49 -2.59
N ASN A 370 20.20 4.81 -3.88
CA ASN A 370 19.99 3.86 -4.97
C ASN A 370 21.28 3.69 -5.80
N SER A 371 21.67 2.44 -6.08
CA SER A 371 22.84 2.10 -6.90
C SER A 371 22.49 1.54 -8.28
N TYR A 372 21.20 1.43 -8.61
CA TYR A 372 20.76 1.15 -9.97
C TYR A 372 20.94 2.38 -10.86
N ARG A 373 21.03 2.14 -12.17
CA ARG A 373 21.10 3.22 -13.17
C ARG A 373 19.80 4.03 -13.27
N SER A 374 18.66 3.35 -13.14
CA SER A 374 17.34 4.03 -13.16
C SER A 374 17.21 4.85 -11.89
N HIS A 375 16.80 6.12 -12.01
CA HIS A 375 16.57 7.02 -10.87
C HIS A 375 17.80 7.21 -9.95
N TYR A 376 19.02 7.09 -10.51
CA TYR A 376 20.25 7.31 -9.75
C TYR A 376 20.36 8.76 -9.30
N GLN A 377 20.40 8.99 -7.98
CA GLN A 377 20.46 10.31 -7.35
C GLN A 377 19.29 11.25 -7.70
N GLU A 378 18.13 10.69 -8.08
CA GLU A 378 16.97 11.50 -8.48
C GLU A 378 16.43 12.37 -7.33
N ALA A 379 16.33 11.80 -6.12
CA ALA A 379 15.84 12.50 -4.92
C ALA A 379 16.96 13.06 -4.03
N GLU A 380 18.11 13.39 -4.62
CA GLU A 380 19.25 13.96 -3.86
C GLU A 380 18.89 15.28 -3.17
N CYS A 381 18.06 16.12 -3.80
CA CYS A 381 17.57 17.35 -3.18
C CYS A 381 16.77 17.08 -1.90
N MET A 382 15.86 16.10 -1.93
CA MET A 382 15.08 15.72 -0.74
C MET A 382 15.98 15.20 0.38
N ARG A 383 16.97 14.37 0.03
CA ARG A 383 17.98 13.88 0.98
C ARG A 383 18.71 15.03 1.67
N LEU A 384 19.21 16.01 0.91
CA LEU A 384 19.94 17.17 1.45
C LEU A 384 19.06 18.05 2.37
N GLU A 385 17.76 18.14 2.09
CA GLU A 385 16.85 18.90 2.91
C GLU A 385 16.56 18.21 4.24
N MET A 386 16.26 16.90 4.23
CA MET A 386 15.62 16.18 5.36
C MET A 386 16.50 15.15 6.09
N GLU A 387 17.59 14.66 5.50
CA GLU A 387 18.37 13.56 6.09
C GLU A 387 18.95 13.92 7.46
N ASP A 388 19.56 15.10 7.59
CA ASP A 388 20.13 15.54 8.86
C ASP A 388 19.07 15.57 9.97
N LEU A 389 17.85 16.04 9.66
CA LEU A 389 16.76 16.12 10.62
C LEU A 389 16.32 14.73 11.10
N LEU A 390 16.16 13.77 10.19
CA LEU A 390 15.81 12.38 10.53
C LEU A 390 16.94 11.70 11.31
N TYR A 391 18.19 11.95 10.92
CA TYR A 391 19.37 11.39 11.57
C TYR A 391 19.52 11.90 13.02
N GLU A 392 19.34 13.20 13.25
CA GLU A 392 19.41 13.83 14.58
C GLU A 392 18.37 13.25 15.56
N HIS A 393 17.21 12.80 15.06
CA HIS A 393 16.16 12.18 15.86
C HIS A 393 16.28 10.64 15.92
N GLY A 394 17.33 10.07 15.33
CA GLY A 394 17.62 8.64 15.37
C GLY A 394 16.57 7.80 14.66
N SER A 395 16.19 8.17 13.42
CA SER A 395 15.41 7.31 12.53
C SER A 395 16.11 5.96 12.36
N CYS A 396 15.36 4.88 12.46
CA CYS A 396 15.89 3.52 12.51
C CYS A 396 15.96 2.87 11.12
N ILE A 397 14.94 3.12 10.29
CA ILE A 397 14.73 2.51 8.98
C ILE A 397 14.23 3.58 8.02
#